data_AF-A0A9W8MW43-F1
#
_entry.id   AF-A0A9W8MW43-F1
#
_cell.length_a   1.000
_cell.length_b   1.000
_cell.length_c   1.000
_cell.angle_alpha   90.00
_cell.angle_beta   90.00
_cell.angle_gamma   90.00
#
_symmetry.space_group_name_H-M   'P 1'
#
loop_
_entity.id
_entity.type
_entity.pdbx_description
1 polymer ?
#
loop_
_entity_poly.entity_id
_entity_poly.type
_entity_poly.pdbx_seq_one_letter_code
_entity_poly.pdbx_strand_id
1 'polypeptide(L)'
;MSLPKGALAILDTPLPPEVTALISGNTPEEIKGLPVKWYKILSLRGFGFAYDVRQRIEIKEVSIEQTADDPERRLAKLVCELEVLPDMCNAQGLLDRGCMSFLMDEASAIALLIMNVEQGRANIVDVSQTFNIMFHRDVPV
;
A
#
# COMPACT_ATOMS: atom_id res chain seq x y z
N MET A 1 14.85 9.41 7.99
CA MET A 1 15.45 8.12 7.55
C MET A 1 16.09 8.34 6.19
N SER A 2 17.32 7.86 5.95
CA SER A 2 17.94 7.98 4.61
C SER A 2 17.46 6.82 3.73
N LEU A 3 16.98 7.12 2.52
CA LEU A 3 16.52 6.11 1.57
C LEU A 3 17.69 5.22 1.12
N PRO A 4 17.49 3.90 0.96
CA PRO A 4 18.53 3.04 0.39
C PRO A 4 18.86 3.50 -1.03
N LYS A 5 20.12 3.33 -1.46
CA LYS A 5 20.63 3.85 -2.75
C LYS A 5 19.78 3.48 -3.98
N GLY A 6 19.10 2.32 -3.96
CA GLY A 6 18.20 1.90 -5.05
C GLY A 6 16.78 2.46 -5.00
N ALA A 7 16.35 3.04 -3.87
CA ALA A 7 15.01 3.59 -3.73
C ALA A 7 14.82 4.86 -4.54
N LEU A 8 15.81 5.77 -4.56
CA LEU A 8 15.75 6.99 -5.38
C LEU A 8 15.60 6.63 -6.87
N ALA A 9 16.37 5.67 -7.35
CA ALA A 9 16.26 5.20 -8.74
C ALA A 9 14.85 4.68 -9.06
N ILE A 10 14.20 3.96 -8.14
CA ILE A 10 12.82 3.50 -8.34
C ILE A 10 11.83 4.67 -8.34
N LEU A 11 12.00 5.63 -7.44
CA LEU A 11 11.14 6.82 -7.37
C LEU A 11 11.24 7.66 -8.64
N ASP A 12 12.45 7.84 -9.17
CA ASP A 12 12.70 8.66 -10.36
C ASP A 12 12.33 7.94 -11.67
N THR A 13 12.30 6.61 -11.68
CA THR A 13 11.95 5.84 -12.87
C THR A 13 10.44 5.93 -13.14
N PRO A 14 10.00 6.39 -14.33
CA PRO A 14 8.59 6.34 -14.72
C PRO A 14 8.08 4.89 -14.74
N LEU A 15 6.86 4.68 -14.28
CA LEU A 15 6.21 3.38 -14.48
C LEU A 15 5.73 3.27 -15.93
N PRO A 16 5.66 2.06 -16.49
CA PRO A 16 5.01 1.85 -17.77
C PRO A 16 3.55 2.34 -17.73
N PRO A 17 3.07 3.10 -18.73
CA PRO A 17 1.72 3.67 -18.72
C PRO A 17 0.61 2.63 -18.55
N GLU A 18 0.82 1.41 -19.06
CA GLU A 18 -0.10 0.29 -18.91
C GLU A 18 -0.34 -0.11 -17.46
N VAL A 19 0.64 0.10 -16.57
CA VAL A 19 0.52 -0.21 -15.14
C VAL A 19 -0.40 0.80 -14.46
N THR A 20 -0.19 2.10 -14.71
CA THR A 20 -1.00 3.17 -14.10
C THR A 20 -2.40 3.26 -14.73
N ALA A 21 -2.56 2.85 -15.99
CA ALA A 21 -3.86 2.80 -16.67
C ALA A 21 -4.84 1.79 -16.04
N LEU A 22 -4.34 0.73 -15.40
CA LEU A 22 -5.15 -0.26 -14.68
C LEU A 22 -5.54 0.20 -13.27
N ILE A 23 -4.97 1.32 -12.79
CA ILE A 23 -5.27 1.89 -11.48
C ILE A 23 -6.38 2.93 -11.63
N SER A 24 -7.54 2.60 -11.10
CA SER A 24 -8.70 3.50 -11.06
C SER A 24 -8.52 4.63 -10.04
N GLY A 25 -9.53 5.51 -9.93
CA GLY A 25 -9.51 6.64 -8.99
C GLY A 25 -9.17 7.98 -9.65
N ASN A 26 -9.27 9.04 -8.84
CA ASN A 26 -9.32 10.43 -9.30
C ASN A 26 -7.98 11.19 -9.18
N THR A 27 -6.90 10.51 -8.78
CA THR A 27 -5.58 11.14 -8.64
C THR A 27 -4.80 11.20 -9.96
N PRO A 28 -3.86 12.16 -10.13
CA PRO A 28 -2.93 12.17 -11.27
C PRO A 28 -2.10 10.88 -11.37
N GLU A 29 -1.66 10.51 -12.57
CA GLU A 29 -0.90 9.28 -12.82
C GLU A 29 0.38 9.16 -11.96
N GLU A 30 1.03 10.29 -11.69
CA GLU A 30 2.21 10.35 -10.82
C GLU A 30 1.89 9.83 -9.42
N ILE A 31 0.76 10.24 -8.84
CA ILE A 31 0.30 9.81 -7.52
C ILE A 31 -0.18 8.35 -7.56
N LYS A 32 -0.89 7.94 -8.61
CA LYS A 32 -1.30 6.53 -8.82
C LYS A 32 -0.11 5.58 -8.83
N GLY A 33 1.04 6.03 -9.35
CA GLY A 33 2.26 5.25 -9.39
C GLY A 33 2.98 5.10 -8.05
N LEU A 34 2.71 5.95 -7.05
CA LEU A 34 3.44 5.94 -5.79
C LEU A 34 3.30 4.62 -5.03
N PRO A 35 2.09 4.06 -4.80
CA PRO A 35 1.96 2.78 -4.09
C PRO A 35 2.76 1.65 -4.76
N VAL A 36 2.71 1.57 -6.09
CA VAL A 36 3.47 0.56 -6.86
C VAL A 36 4.97 0.70 -6.62
N LYS A 37 5.49 1.94 -6.71
CA LYS A 37 6.91 2.23 -6.47
C LYS A 37 7.30 1.89 -5.03
N TRP A 38 6.46 2.23 -4.05
CA TRP A 38 6.76 1.99 -2.65
C TRP A 38 6.72 0.51 -2.27
N TYR A 39 5.77 -0.26 -2.77
CA TYR A 39 5.80 -1.73 -2.59
C TYR A 39 7.07 -2.34 -3.20
N LYS A 40 7.53 -1.83 -4.36
CA LYS A 40 8.81 -2.26 -4.95
C LYS A 40 10.01 -1.86 -4.08
N ILE A 41 10.01 -0.68 -3.47
CA ILE A 41 11.06 -0.20 -2.57
C ILE A 41 11.11 -1.03 -1.28
N LEU A 42 9.94 -1.33 -0.69
CA LEU A 42 9.83 -2.19 0.50
C LEU A 42 10.30 -3.62 0.21
N SER A 43 10.22 -4.05 -1.06
CA SER A 43 10.77 -5.32 -1.54
C SER A 43 12.19 -5.25 -2.09
N LEU A 44 12.85 -4.08 -2.09
CA LEU A 44 14.10 -3.85 -2.84
C LEU A 44 15.23 -4.84 -2.50
N ARG A 45 15.26 -5.35 -1.26
CA ARG A 45 16.31 -6.27 -0.81
C ARG A 45 16.14 -7.69 -1.34
N GLY A 46 14.98 -8.06 -1.88
CA GLY A 46 14.72 -9.43 -2.35
C GLY A 46 14.52 -10.44 -1.22
N PHE A 47 14.52 -10.00 0.04
CA PHE A 47 14.33 -10.81 1.24
C PHE A 47 13.84 -9.92 2.38
N GLY A 48 13.14 -10.51 3.35
CA GLY A 48 12.62 -9.79 4.51
C GLY A 48 11.25 -10.32 4.92
N PHE A 49 10.69 -9.73 5.98
CA PHE A 49 9.36 -10.11 6.43
C PHE A 49 8.33 -9.90 5.32
N ALA A 50 7.54 -10.96 5.06
CA ALA A 50 6.45 -10.99 4.09
C ALA A 50 6.85 -10.55 2.66
N TYR A 51 8.10 -10.77 2.25
CA TYR A 51 8.58 -10.44 0.91
C TYR A 51 7.69 -11.05 -0.19
N ASP A 52 7.47 -12.37 -0.15
CA ASP A 52 6.68 -13.08 -1.17
C ASP A 52 5.22 -12.63 -1.18
N VAL A 53 4.65 -12.33 -0.01
CA VAL A 53 3.28 -11.81 0.11
C VAL A 53 3.18 -10.43 -0.55
N ARG A 54 4.14 -9.54 -0.28
CA ARG A 54 4.16 -8.18 -0.83
C ARG A 54 4.24 -8.16 -2.36
N GLN A 55 4.93 -9.13 -2.97
CA GLN A 55 5.02 -9.24 -4.43
C GLN A 55 3.69 -9.56 -5.13
N ARG A 56 2.69 -10.05 -4.39
CA ARG A 56 1.37 -10.41 -4.91
C ARG A 56 0.32 -9.32 -4.73
N ILE A 57 0.69 -8.18 -4.13
CA ILE A 57 -0.23 -7.06 -3.91
C ILE A 57 -0.42 -6.28 -5.21
N GLU A 58 -1.68 -6.17 -5.65
CA GLU A 58 -2.08 -5.37 -6.80
C GLU A 58 -2.79 -4.10 -6.36
N ILE A 59 -2.40 -2.96 -6.93
CA ILE A 59 -3.07 -1.68 -6.69
C ILE A 59 -4.23 -1.54 -7.66
N LYS A 60 -5.44 -1.30 -7.16
CA LYS A 60 -6.66 -1.16 -7.98
C LYS A 60 -7.23 0.24 -8.02
N GLU A 61 -7.08 1.00 -6.95
CA GLU A 61 -7.62 2.36 -6.86
C GLU A 61 -6.72 3.24 -6.02
N VAL A 62 -6.49 4.47 -6.50
CA VAL A 62 -5.90 5.56 -5.71
C VAL A 62 -6.75 6.81 -5.89
N SER A 63 -7.41 7.24 -4.82
CA SER A 63 -8.31 8.39 -4.80
C SER A 63 -8.08 9.30 -3.60
N ILE A 64 -8.40 10.58 -3.78
CA ILE A 64 -8.56 11.54 -2.69
C ILE A 64 -10.05 11.86 -2.60
N GLU A 65 -10.65 11.53 -1.46
CA GLU A 65 -12.07 11.70 -1.18
C GLU A 65 -12.27 12.84 -0.17
N GLN A 66 -13.42 13.50 -0.25
CA GLN A 66 -13.89 14.40 0.80
C GLN A 66 -14.98 13.70 1.60
N THR A 67 -14.98 13.88 2.91
CA THR A 67 -16.06 13.34 3.74
C THR A 67 -17.30 14.22 3.61
N ALA A 68 -18.48 13.62 3.53
CA ALA A 68 -19.74 14.36 3.48
C ALA A 68 -19.96 15.24 4.72
N ASP A 69 -19.46 14.80 5.88
CA ASP A 69 -19.63 15.47 7.17
C ASP A 69 -18.65 16.64 7.37
N ASP A 70 -17.53 16.66 6.63
CA ASP A 70 -16.51 17.70 6.70
C ASP A 70 -15.84 17.86 5.32
N PRO A 71 -16.27 18.86 4.52
CA PRO A 71 -15.72 19.11 3.19
C PRO A 71 -14.25 19.55 3.18
N GLU A 72 -13.73 20.06 4.30
CA GLU A 72 -12.32 20.45 4.41
C GLU A 72 -11.44 19.22 4.67
N ARG A 73 -12.02 18.16 5.24
CA ARG A 73 -11.34 16.89 5.49
C ARG A 73 -11.21 16.08 4.20
N ARG A 74 -9.97 15.97 3.75
CA ARG A 74 -9.55 15.09 2.66
C ARG A 74 -9.03 13.76 3.20
N LEU A 75 -9.39 12.66 2.55
CA LEU A 75 -8.96 11.30 2.86
C LEU A 75 -8.29 10.70 1.63
N ALA A 76 -7.13 10.07 1.83
CA ALA A 76 -6.57 9.19 0.82
C ALA A 76 -7.23 7.80 0.93
N LYS A 77 -7.67 7.28 -0.21
CA LYS A 77 -8.17 5.92 -0.36
C LYS A 77 -7.23 5.15 -1.27
N LEU A 78 -6.80 4.00 -0.77
CA LEU A 78 -5.97 3.03 -1.47
C LEU A 78 -6.72 1.69 -1.45
N VAL A 79 -7.00 1.13 -2.62
CA VAL A 79 -7.56 -0.21 -2.75
C VAL A 79 -6.47 -1.13 -3.28
N CYS A 80 -6.18 -2.16 -2.50
CA CYS A 80 -5.26 -3.23 -2.83
C CYS A 80 -6.02 -4.54 -2.92
N GLU A 81 -5.65 -5.39 -3.87
CA GLU A 81 -6.15 -6.75 -4.02
C GLU A 81 -4.98 -7.74 -4.01
N LEU A 82 -5.24 -8.96 -3.53
CA LEU A 82 -4.33 -10.08 -3.63
C LEU A 82 -5.11 -11.40 -3.45
N GLU A 83 -4.60 -12.46 -4.04
CA GLU A 83 -5.09 -13.81 -3.80
C GLU A 83 -4.53 -14.36 -2.48
N VAL A 84 -5.39 -14.92 -1.62
CA VAL A 84 -4.97 -15.59 -0.39
C VAL A 84 -4.41 -16.95 -0.75
N LEU A 85 -3.17 -17.22 -0.34
CA LEU A 85 -2.46 -18.46 -0.66
C LEU A 85 -2.01 -19.17 0.62
N PRO A 86 -1.72 -20.49 0.57
CA PRO A 86 -1.47 -21.30 1.77
C PRO A 86 -0.34 -20.80 2.70
N ASP A 87 0.66 -20.10 2.15
CA ASP A 87 1.78 -19.54 2.93
C ASP A 87 1.38 -18.34 3.81
N MET A 88 0.18 -17.80 3.58
CA MET A 88 -0.41 -16.71 4.36
C MET A 88 -1.32 -17.23 5.47
N CYS A 89 -1.55 -18.55 5.53
CA CYS A 89 -2.57 -19.14 6.38
C CYS A 89 -2.02 -19.70 7.69
N ASN A 90 -2.89 -19.75 8.68
CA ASN A 90 -2.65 -20.46 9.93
C ASN A 90 -2.86 -21.98 9.76
N ALA A 91 -2.70 -22.72 10.85
CA ALA A 91 -2.85 -24.19 10.85
C ALA A 91 -4.26 -24.69 10.50
N GLN A 92 -5.28 -23.82 10.47
CA GLN A 92 -6.64 -24.14 10.07
C GLN A 92 -6.90 -23.87 8.57
N GLY A 93 -5.91 -23.41 7.82
CA GLY A 93 -6.08 -23.04 6.41
C GLY A 93 -6.86 -21.73 6.21
N LEU A 94 -6.90 -20.87 7.24
CA LEU A 94 -7.51 -19.54 7.19
C LEU A 94 -6.39 -18.50 7.16
N LEU A 95 -6.61 -17.36 6.50
CA LEU A 95 -5.65 -16.25 6.47
C LEU A 95 -5.22 -15.86 7.89
N ASP A 96 -3.91 -15.91 8.14
CA ASP A 96 -3.35 -15.63 9.46
C ASP A 96 -3.60 -14.17 9.86
N ARG A 97 -3.97 -13.95 11.12
CA ARG A 97 -4.31 -12.61 11.62
C ARG A 97 -3.09 -11.68 11.64
N GLY A 98 -1.88 -12.23 11.82
CA GLY A 98 -0.64 -11.49 11.66
C GLY A 98 -0.41 -11.07 10.21
N CYS A 99 -0.65 -11.99 9.26
CA CYS A 99 -0.61 -11.67 7.83
C CYS A 99 -1.63 -10.59 7.43
N MET A 100 -2.88 -10.70 7.90
CA MET A 100 -3.91 -9.66 7.72
C MET A 100 -3.44 -8.31 8.28
N SER A 101 -2.89 -8.31 9.49
CA SER A 101 -2.42 -7.08 10.15
C SER A 101 -1.32 -6.41 9.36
N PHE A 102 -0.36 -7.20 8.87
CA PHE A 102 0.72 -6.73 8.02
C PHE A 102 0.21 -6.06 6.73
N LEU A 103 -0.74 -6.70 6.04
CA LEU A 103 -1.33 -6.17 4.81
C LEU A 103 -2.01 -4.82 5.05
N MET A 104 -2.79 -4.72 6.14
CA MET A 104 -3.47 -3.47 6.49
C MET A 104 -2.49 -2.38 6.95
N ASP A 105 -1.45 -2.75 7.70
CA ASP A 105 -0.44 -1.81 8.17
C ASP A 105 0.30 -1.15 6.99
N GLU A 106 0.84 -1.95 6.06
CA GLU A 106 1.54 -1.41 4.88
C GLU A 106 0.62 -0.58 3.99
N ALA A 107 -0.59 -1.07 3.71
CA ALA A 107 -1.55 -0.33 2.88
C ALA A 107 -1.94 1.01 3.53
N SER A 108 -2.15 1.04 4.84
CA SER A 108 -2.50 2.27 5.56
C SER A 108 -1.34 3.27 5.59
N ALA A 109 -0.10 2.82 5.79
CA ALA A 109 1.08 3.67 5.75
C ALA A 109 1.30 4.27 4.36
N ILE A 110 1.07 3.50 3.29
CA ILE A 110 1.15 3.99 1.90
C ILE A 110 -0.01 4.94 1.57
N ALA A 111 -1.21 4.72 2.11
CA ALA A 111 -2.32 5.66 1.96
C ALA A 111 -1.99 7.02 2.63
N LEU A 112 -1.35 7.01 3.81
CA LEU A 112 -0.87 8.22 4.46
C LEU A 112 0.21 8.94 3.65
N LEU A 113 1.13 8.19 3.02
CA LEU A 113 2.08 8.74 2.07
C LEU A 113 1.37 9.46 0.92
N ILE A 114 0.36 8.86 0.31
CA ILE A 114 -0.40 9.49 -0.79
C ILE A 114 -0.94 10.85 -0.33
N MET A 115 -1.52 10.91 0.88
CA MET A 115 -2.02 12.16 1.44
C MET A 115 -0.90 13.18 1.70
N ASN A 116 0.27 12.72 2.18
CA ASN A 116 1.42 13.59 2.39
C ASN A 116 1.88 14.24 1.07
N VAL A 117 2.04 13.44 0.01
CA VAL A 117 2.47 13.96 -1.30
C VAL A 117 1.43 14.91 -1.89
N GLU A 118 0.14 14.59 -1.78
CA GLU A 118 -0.93 15.48 -2.21
C GLU A 118 -0.95 16.83 -1.47
N GLN A 119 -0.46 16.86 -0.21
CA GLN A 119 -0.29 18.09 0.55
C GLN A 119 1.04 18.81 0.29
N GLY A 120 1.82 18.38 -0.71
CA GLY A 120 3.14 18.91 -1.00
C GLY A 120 4.21 18.57 0.06
N ARG A 121 3.98 17.52 0.85
CA ARG A 121 4.94 17.02 1.86
C ARG A 121 5.85 15.95 1.25
N ALA A 122 6.76 15.44 2.08
CA ALA A 122 7.76 14.48 1.65
C ALA A 122 7.13 13.18 1.10
N ASN A 123 7.67 12.72 -0.04
CA ASN A 123 7.43 11.39 -0.58
C ASN A 123 8.25 10.37 0.22
N ILE A 124 7.77 10.03 1.42
CA ILE A 124 8.35 9.03 2.31
C ILE A 124 7.25 8.26 3.04
N VAL A 125 7.40 6.93 3.13
CA VAL A 125 6.57 6.12 4.01
C VAL A 125 7.11 6.24 5.42
N ASP A 126 6.28 6.76 6.32
CA ASP A 126 6.57 6.84 7.75
C ASP A 126 6.27 5.52 8.46
N VAL A 127 6.68 5.42 9.72
CA VAL A 127 6.49 4.23 10.55
C VAL A 127 5.20 4.32 11.36
N SER A 128 4.37 3.28 11.27
CA SER A 128 3.17 3.15 12.10
C SER A 128 3.52 3.20 13.58
N GLN A 129 2.89 4.12 14.31
CA GLN A 129 3.08 4.29 15.76
C GLN A 129 2.07 3.49 16.58
N THR A 130 0.81 3.51 16.11
CA THR A 130 -0.31 2.80 16.74
C THR A 130 -1.18 2.23 15.65
N PHE A 131 -1.57 0.97 15.79
CA PHE A 131 -2.45 0.30 14.85
C PHE A 131 -3.48 -0.52 15.64
N ASN A 132 -4.77 -0.25 15.41
CA ASN A 132 -5.87 -0.92 16.10
C ASN A 132 -6.70 -1.69 15.07
N ILE A 133 -6.85 -2.99 15.27
CA ILE A 133 -7.56 -3.87 14.34
C ILE A 133 -8.66 -4.60 15.09
N MET A 134 -9.84 -4.65 14.49
CA MET A 134 -10.93 -5.52 14.93
C MET A 134 -11.19 -6.58 13.84
N PHE A 135 -11.05 -7.85 14.19
CA PHE A 135 -11.31 -8.96 13.27
C PHE A 135 -12.74 -9.43 13.41
N HIS A 136 -13.55 -9.23 12.38
CA HIS A 136 -14.98 -9.56 12.41
C HIS A 136 -15.34 -10.92 11.84
N ARG A 137 -14.47 -11.51 11.00
CA ARG A 137 -14.72 -12.74 10.24
C ARG A 137 -13.40 -13.33 9.76
N ASP A 138 -13.38 -14.64 9.57
CA ASP A 138 -12.24 -15.34 8.99
C ASP A 138 -12.27 -15.25 7.45
N VAL A 139 -11.09 -15.43 6.84
CA VAL A 139 -10.91 -15.41 5.38
C VAL A 139 -10.30 -16.75 4.95
N PRO A 140 -11.03 -17.59 4.19
CA PRO A 140 -10.48 -18.84 3.67
C PRO A 140 -9.51 -18.60 2.51
N VAL A 141 -8.69 -19.61 2.22
CA VAL A 141 -8.02 -19.78 0.92
C VAL A 141 -9.06 -20.05 -0.15
#